data_AF-A0A0F9H513-F1
#
_entry.id   AF-A0A0F9H513-F1
#
_cell.length_a   1.000
_cell.length_b   1.000
_cell.length_c   1.000
_cell.angle_alpha   90.00
_cell.angle_beta   90.00
_cell.angle_gamma   90.00
#
_symmetry.space_group_name_H-M   'P 1'
#
loop_
_entity.id
_entity.type
_entity.pdbx_description
1 polymer ?
#
loop_
_entity_poly.entity_id
_entity_poly.type
_entity_poly.pdbx_seq_one_letter_code
_entity_poly.pdbx_strand_id
1 'polypeptide(L)'
;MGTVADEEMYPNGCYVQLPMSLQITIPDDRSIGIQEGIASNSAYHQDACRIFEFDKLPVPSFGLRQPWKHPTGKYGLSDIATILNQILEACDRLKHGEIKPQQLSAVVFRYFHMVSQSLSLKTGKISQYLMAVRYPCSSKATAVLGQELEPNWVEIHRDMSRDLKVDDGDYVVVERFPCLGFMSTRIQRVRITDDSQCKYTIRVSENSLVSMNLDFDGDVIYIMSFHTEGAKEELKENFHNPHPQIKEVLDRMNGKKVPMTRAMTFQEIKLQSFAPMEAREHADLNATSMAVKLWTGPVIALCYSLMRIVEGNIPYHDREGHINVEVFLDKVGNSVFSQKHGTKSLREECVEAVCLANEKALIELGFPERETQQLCNIIRMYAQKLGVGNQRALVEHYQRHLEEGRSHIINAIVRRFHKTYFATRANLHPIDLLDHLGAKPHDLVGHLIRTSLILKEEAVSA
;
A
#
# COMPACT_ATOMS: atom_id res chain seq x y z
N MET A 1 -3.66 6.80 -42.46
CA MET A 1 -4.78 6.03 -41.87
C MET A 1 -4.27 4.63 -41.59
N GLY A 2 -4.36 4.04 -40.42
CA GLY A 2 -4.81 4.49 -39.10
C GLY A 2 -4.25 3.43 -38.16
N THR A 3 -3.40 3.82 -37.22
CA THR A 3 -2.91 2.85 -36.23
C THR A 3 -3.99 2.63 -35.19
N VAL A 4 -3.92 1.59 -34.37
CA VAL A 4 -4.81 1.52 -33.18
C VAL A 4 -4.46 2.58 -32.13
N ALA A 5 -3.66 3.58 -32.44
CA ALA A 5 -3.48 4.77 -31.63
C ALA A 5 -4.19 6.00 -32.22
N ASP A 6 -4.86 5.84 -33.37
CA ASP A 6 -5.68 6.87 -34.01
C ASP A 6 -7.01 7.02 -33.27
N GLU A 7 -7.45 8.26 -33.06
CA GLU A 7 -8.66 8.60 -32.29
C GLU A 7 -9.94 8.30 -33.06
N GLU A 8 -9.90 8.43 -34.39
CA GLU A 8 -11.04 8.16 -35.26
C GLU A 8 -11.25 6.64 -35.44
N MET A 9 -10.21 5.85 -35.23
CA MET A 9 -10.24 4.41 -35.42
C MET A 9 -10.79 3.71 -34.17
N TYR A 10 -12.05 3.27 -34.21
CA TYR A 10 -12.73 2.55 -33.12
C TYR A 10 -12.74 3.29 -31.77
N PRO A 11 -13.31 4.50 -31.67
CA PRO A 11 -13.26 5.34 -30.46
C PRO A 11 -13.77 4.63 -29.21
N ASN A 12 -14.81 3.80 -29.35
CA ASN A 12 -15.43 3.04 -28.26
C ASN A 12 -14.76 1.67 -28.00
N GLY A 13 -13.72 1.33 -28.76
CA GLY A 13 -13.11 -0.01 -28.75
C GLY A 13 -13.76 -0.93 -29.78
N CYS A 14 -13.20 -2.13 -29.94
CA CYS A 14 -13.69 -3.17 -30.84
C CYS A 14 -13.13 -4.55 -30.44
N TYR A 15 -13.48 -5.58 -31.20
CA TYR A 15 -12.83 -6.89 -31.10
C TYR A 15 -12.03 -7.16 -32.37
N VAL A 16 -10.79 -7.59 -32.23
CA VAL A 16 -9.96 -8.08 -33.32
C VAL A 16 -10.12 -9.60 -33.40
N GLN A 17 -10.58 -10.09 -34.55
CA GLN A 17 -10.62 -11.52 -34.84
C GLN A 17 -9.21 -12.03 -35.09
N LEU A 18 -8.78 -13.02 -34.32
CA LEU A 18 -7.51 -13.71 -34.49
C LEU A 18 -7.64 -14.78 -35.60
N PRO A 19 -6.55 -15.06 -36.33
CA PRO A 19 -6.54 -16.08 -37.39
C PRO A 19 -6.50 -17.52 -36.86
N MET A 20 -6.47 -17.70 -35.53
CA MET A 20 -6.47 -18.99 -34.85
C MET A 20 -7.17 -18.87 -33.50
N SER A 21 -7.68 -19.99 -32.98
CA SER A 21 -8.13 -20.08 -31.60
C SER A 21 -6.92 -20.30 -30.67
N LEU A 22 -6.88 -19.56 -29.58
CA LEU A 22 -5.92 -19.70 -28.49
C LEU A 22 -6.60 -20.37 -27.30
N GLN A 23 -5.80 -21.07 -26.49
CA GLN A 23 -6.27 -21.78 -25.30
C GLN A 23 -5.45 -21.39 -24.06
N ILE A 24 -6.13 -21.33 -22.92
CA ILE A 24 -5.53 -21.28 -21.59
C ILE A 24 -6.01 -22.50 -20.82
N THR A 25 -5.08 -23.33 -20.36
CA THR A 25 -5.36 -24.52 -19.54
C THR A 25 -4.95 -24.24 -18.10
N ILE A 26 -5.90 -24.38 -17.20
CA ILE A 26 -5.72 -24.20 -15.76
C ILE A 26 -5.83 -25.57 -15.10
N PRO A 27 -4.70 -26.19 -14.70
CA PRO A 27 -4.75 -27.45 -13.98
C PRO A 27 -5.36 -27.27 -12.59
N ASP A 28 -6.06 -28.30 -12.10
CA ASP A 28 -6.59 -28.32 -10.72
C ASP A 28 -5.43 -28.29 -9.70
N ASP A 29 -4.33 -29.00 -10.00
CA ASP A 29 -3.06 -28.79 -9.30
C ASP A 29 -2.34 -27.56 -9.86
N ARG A 30 -2.47 -26.45 -9.14
CA ARG A 30 -1.81 -25.18 -9.46
C ARG A 30 -0.28 -25.25 -9.42
N SER A 31 0.34 -26.31 -8.89
CA SER A 31 1.80 -26.50 -8.93
C SER A 31 2.34 -26.69 -10.35
N ILE A 32 1.51 -27.20 -11.26
CA ILE A 32 1.84 -27.45 -12.68
C ILE A 32 1.92 -26.13 -13.47
N GLY A 33 1.32 -25.05 -12.94
CA GLY A 33 1.27 -23.74 -13.59
C GLY A 33 0.19 -23.65 -14.67
N ILE A 34 -0.21 -22.42 -14.99
CA ILE A 34 -1.15 -22.16 -16.09
C ILE A 34 -0.41 -22.33 -17.42
N GLN A 35 -1.03 -23.03 -18.36
CA GLN A 35 -0.47 -23.25 -19.69
C GLN A 35 -1.22 -22.39 -20.72
N GLU A 36 -0.46 -21.72 -21.58
CA GLU A 36 -0.96 -20.84 -22.62
C GLU A 36 -0.50 -21.36 -23.99
N GLY A 37 -1.38 -21.42 -24.98
CA GLY A 37 -1.01 -21.93 -26.29
C GLY A 37 -2.07 -21.76 -27.36
N ILE A 38 -1.85 -22.41 -28.49
CA ILE A 38 -2.81 -22.50 -29.59
C ILE A 38 -3.76 -23.66 -29.28
N ALA A 39 -5.06 -23.46 -29.53
CA ALA A 39 -6.04 -24.52 -29.35
C ALA A 39 -5.69 -25.73 -30.24
N SER A 40 -5.63 -26.93 -29.65
CA SER A 40 -5.36 -28.15 -30.40
C SER A 40 -6.25 -29.29 -29.93
N ASN A 41 -6.77 -30.08 -30.88
CA ASN A 41 -7.65 -31.22 -30.60
C ASN A 41 -6.97 -32.32 -29.75
N SER A 42 -5.65 -32.27 -29.55
CA SER A 42 -4.83 -33.31 -28.90
C SER A 42 -4.41 -32.99 -27.45
N ALA A 43 -4.78 -31.83 -26.89
CA ALA A 43 -4.42 -31.47 -25.50
C ALA A 43 -5.37 -32.06 -24.43
N TYR A 44 -6.42 -32.76 -24.85
CA TYR A 44 -7.41 -33.39 -23.98
C TYR A 44 -6.88 -34.72 -23.45
N HIS A 45 -6.25 -34.78 -22.28
CA HIS A 45 -6.24 -35.96 -21.39
C HIS A 45 -5.60 -35.62 -20.03
N GLN A 46 -6.10 -34.58 -19.36
CA GLN A 46 -5.98 -34.50 -17.91
C GLN A 46 -7.38 -34.21 -17.37
N ASP A 47 -8.00 -35.22 -16.75
CA ASP A 47 -9.41 -35.22 -16.31
C ASP A 47 -9.74 -34.18 -15.20
N ALA A 48 -8.82 -33.25 -14.92
CA ALA A 48 -8.85 -32.28 -13.82
C ALA A 48 -8.25 -30.93 -14.25
N CYS A 49 -8.80 -30.31 -15.31
CA CYS A 49 -8.40 -28.97 -15.74
C CYS A 49 -9.58 -28.12 -16.23
N ARG A 50 -9.47 -26.80 -16.05
CA ARG A 50 -10.38 -25.80 -16.64
C ARG A 50 -9.73 -25.22 -17.89
N ILE A 51 -10.42 -25.27 -19.02
CA ILE A 51 -9.91 -24.80 -20.31
C ILE A 51 -10.73 -23.59 -20.77
N PHE A 52 -10.04 -22.55 -21.21
CA PHE A 52 -10.63 -21.36 -21.83
C PHE A 52 -10.10 -21.21 -23.24
N GLU A 53 -10.99 -21.19 -24.23
CA GLU A 53 -10.65 -20.96 -25.62
C GLU A 53 -11.19 -19.63 -26.10
N PHE A 54 -10.42 -18.92 -26.93
CA PHE A 54 -10.83 -17.65 -27.52
C PHE A 54 -10.13 -17.39 -28.84
N ASP A 55 -10.85 -16.74 -29.75
CA ASP A 55 -10.38 -16.34 -31.07
C ASP A 55 -10.56 -14.83 -31.32
N LYS A 56 -11.01 -14.09 -30.29
CA LYS A 56 -11.26 -12.65 -30.35
C LYS A 56 -10.51 -11.94 -29.24
N LEU A 57 -9.86 -10.83 -29.61
CA LEU A 57 -9.12 -9.97 -28.69
C LEU A 57 -9.84 -8.63 -28.49
N PRO A 58 -10.13 -8.20 -27.25
CA PRO A 58 -10.67 -6.87 -27.01
C PRO A 58 -9.62 -5.79 -27.24
N VAL A 59 -9.96 -4.81 -28.08
CA VAL A 59 -9.25 -3.54 -28.25
C VAL A 59 -10.00 -2.49 -27.41
N PRO A 60 -9.35 -1.89 -26.40
CA PRO A 60 -10.02 -0.93 -25.53
C PRO A 60 -10.34 0.37 -26.27
N SER A 61 -11.21 1.18 -25.67
CA SER A 61 -11.55 2.52 -26.16
C SER A 61 -10.31 3.40 -26.30
N PHE A 62 -10.41 4.43 -27.16
CA PHE A 62 -9.30 5.32 -27.46
C PHE A 62 -8.66 5.91 -26.20
N GLY A 63 -9.45 6.32 -25.21
CA GLY A 63 -8.93 6.92 -23.97
C GLY A 63 -7.95 6.03 -23.18
N LEU A 64 -8.01 4.70 -23.34
CA LEU A 64 -7.08 3.78 -22.68
C LEU A 64 -5.80 3.50 -23.48
N ARG A 65 -5.79 3.83 -24.77
CA ARG A 65 -4.67 3.60 -25.69
C ARG A 65 -4.07 4.89 -26.28
N GLN A 66 -4.64 6.04 -25.93
CA GLN A 66 -4.26 7.36 -26.41
C GLN A 66 -2.74 7.62 -26.31
N PRO A 67 -2.11 8.13 -27.38
CA PRO A 67 -0.75 8.64 -27.32
C PRO A 67 -0.63 9.81 -26.35
N TRP A 68 0.45 9.85 -25.58
CA TRP A 68 0.75 11.02 -24.76
C TRP A 68 1.65 11.99 -25.53
N LYS A 69 1.43 13.29 -25.33
CA LYS A 69 2.23 14.35 -25.94
C LYS A 69 3.15 14.96 -24.88
N HIS A 70 4.45 14.88 -25.11
CA HIS A 70 5.44 15.56 -24.30
C HIS A 70 5.34 17.08 -24.51
N PRO A 71 5.63 17.92 -23.50
CA PRO A 71 5.67 19.38 -23.66
C PRO A 71 6.60 19.88 -24.78
N THR A 72 7.60 19.09 -25.17
CA THR A 72 8.51 19.41 -26.30
C THR A 72 7.91 19.11 -27.68
N GLY A 73 6.64 18.67 -27.76
CA GLY A 73 5.96 18.33 -29.00
C GLY A 73 6.17 16.89 -29.49
N LYS A 74 7.01 16.09 -28.81
CA LYS A 74 7.17 14.65 -29.10
C LYS A 74 5.94 13.86 -28.66
N TYR A 75 5.61 12.80 -29.41
CA TYR A 75 4.54 11.87 -29.06
C TYR A 75 5.13 10.55 -28.59
N GLY A 76 4.56 9.98 -27.54
CA GLY A 76 4.83 8.62 -27.10
C GLY A 76 3.57 7.78 -27.19
N LEU A 77 3.73 6.53 -27.61
CA LEU A 77 2.64 5.55 -27.59
C LEU A 77 2.48 5.00 -26.17
N SER A 78 1.24 4.65 -25.83
CA SER A 78 0.99 3.83 -24.64
C SER A 78 1.51 2.40 -24.89
N ASP A 79 1.84 1.68 -23.82
CA ASP A 79 2.25 0.26 -23.94
C ASP A 79 1.14 -0.58 -24.57
N ILE A 80 -0.13 -0.29 -24.23
CA ILE A 80 -1.32 -0.91 -24.81
C ILE A 80 -1.38 -0.69 -26.32
N ALA A 81 -1.24 0.55 -26.79
CA ALA A 81 -1.24 0.84 -28.23
C ALA A 81 -0.06 0.16 -28.95
N THR A 82 1.11 0.17 -28.32
CA THR A 82 2.32 -0.43 -28.89
C THR A 82 2.14 -1.93 -29.12
N ILE A 83 1.69 -2.67 -28.11
CA ILE A 83 1.55 -4.12 -28.24
C ILE A 83 0.36 -4.53 -29.11
N LEU A 84 -0.73 -3.76 -29.12
CA LEU A 84 -1.84 -4.00 -30.04
C LEU A 84 -1.42 -3.80 -31.50
N ASN A 85 -0.61 -2.78 -31.80
CA ASN A 85 -0.02 -2.63 -33.13
C ASN A 85 0.91 -3.81 -33.47
N GLN A 86 1.70 -4.31 -32.52
CA GLN A 86 2.52 -5.52 -32.72
C GLN A 86 1.66 -6.78 -33.00
N ILE A 87 0.50 -6.91 -32.35
CA ILE A 87 -0.44 -8.02 -32.62
C ILE A 87 -0.99 -7.91 -34.04
N LEU A 88 -1.39 -6.70 -34.47
CA LEU A 88 -1.91 -6.48 -35.82
C LEU A 88 -0.84 -6.74 -36.89
N GLU A 89 0.38 -6.23 -36.68
CA GLU A 89 1.52 -6.52 -37.56
C GLU A 89 1.80 -8.03 -37.60
N ALA A 90 1.83 -8.71 -36.46
CA ALA A 90 2.03 -10.15 -36.40
C ALA A 90 0.90 -10.93 -37.10
N CYS A 91 -0.36 -10.48 -37.00
CA CYS A 91 -1.47 -11.06 -37.75
C CYS A 91 -1.27 -10.93 -39.26
N ASP A 92 -0.82 -9.77 -39.73
CA ASP A 92 -0.55 -9.53 -41.15
C ASP A 92 0.63 -10.37 -41.65
N ARG A 93 1.74 -10.38 -40.90
CA ARG A 93 2.92 -11.20 -41.21
C ARG A 93 2.64 -12.69 -41.20
N LEU A 94 1.73 -13.16 -40.35
CA LEU A 94 1.29 -14.56 -40.34
C LEU A 94 0.50 -14.90 -41.62
N LYS A 95 -0.37 -14.00 -42.10
CA LYS A 95 -1.08 -14.19 -43.38
C LYS A 95 -0.12 -14.34 -44.57
N HIS A 96 1.00 -13.62 -44.52
CA HIS A 96 2.05 -13.67 -45.53
C HIS A 96 3.08 -14.80 -45.28
N GLY A 97 2.90 -15.62 -44.25
CA GLY A 97 3.79 -16.74 -43.95
C GLY A 97 5.18 -16.35 -43.41
N GLU A 98 5.36 -15.10 -42.99
CA GLU A 98 6.65 -14.60 -42.48
C GLU A 98 6.93 -15.01 -41.03
N ILE A 99 5.89 -15.34 -40.27
CA ILE A 99 5.99 -15.80 -38.88
C ILE A 99 5.17 -17.08 -38.68
N LYS A 100 5.53 -17.85 -37.65
CA LYS A 100 4.79 -19.03 -37.23
C LYS A 100 3.62 -18.67 -36.30
N PRO A 101 2.54 -19.47 -36.25
CA PRO A 101 1.41 -19.25 -35.34
C PRO A 101 1.81 -19.06 -33.87
N GLN A 102 2.84 -19.80 -33.41
CA GLN A 102 3.34 -19.72 -32.04
C GLN A 102 3.92 -18.33 -31.70
N GLN A 103 4.47 -17.62 -32.70
CA GLN A 103 5.00 -16.26 -32.50
C GLN A 103 3.85 -15.26 -32.29
N LEU A 104 2.75 -15.38 -33.05
CA LEU A 104 1.55 -14.56 -32.82
C LEU A 104 0.93 -14.87 -31.46
N SER A 105 0.78 -16.16 -31.10
CA SER A 105 0.28 -16.58 -29.79
C SER A 105 1.09 -15.96 -28.64
N ALA A 106 2.42 -15.99 -28.71
CA ALA A 106 3.29 -15.36 -27.70
C ALA A 106 3.08 -13.85 -27.58
N VAL A 107 2.85 -13.14 -28.69
CA VAL A 107 2.56 -11.69 -28.67
C VAL A 107 1.21 -11.41 -28.01
N VAL A 108 0.19 -12.21 -28.30
CA VAL A 108 -1.15 -12.07 -27.70
C VAL A 108 -1.13 -12.34 -26.20
N PHE A 109 -0.48 -13.41 -25.73
CA PHE A 109 -0.40 -13.68 -24.30
C PHE A 109 0.42 -12.61 -23.56
N ARG A 110 1.50 -12.12 -24.16
CA ARG A 110 2.26 -10.98 -23.62
C ARG A 110 1.39 -9.73 -23.43
N TYR A 111 0.42 -9.47 -24.30
CA TYR A 111 -0.55 -8.38 -24.09
C TYR A 111 -1.37 -8.58 -22.82
N PHE A 112 -1.92 -9.78 -22.59
CA PHE A 112 -2.66 -10.05 -21.36
C PHE A 112 -1.78 -9.94 -20.11
N HIS A 113 -0.57 -10.48 -20.13
CA HIS A 113 0.39 -10.36 -19.02
C HIS A 113 0.74 -8.90 -18.73
N MET A 114 0.98 -8.09 -19.77
CA MET A 114 1.27 -6.68 -19.63
C MET A 114 0.07 -5.90 -19.05
N VAL A 115 -1.15 -6.21 -19.51
CA VAL A 115 -2.37 -5.62 -18.94
C VAL A 115 -2.50 -6.01 -17.46
N SER A 116 -2.31 -7.30 -17.12
CA SER A 116 -2.33 -7.79 -15.74
C SER A 116 -1.32 -7.06 -14.86
N GLN A 117 -0.07 -6.92 -15.31
CA GLN A 117 0.98 -6.18 -14.60
C GLN A 117 0.66 -4.70 -14.46
N SER A 118 0.03 -4.08 -15.47
CA SER A 118 -0.37 -2.68 -15.40
C SER A 118 -1.49 -2.43 -14.39
N LEU A 119 -2.32 -3.43 -14.11
CA LEU A 119 -3.42 -3.36 -13.15
C LEU A 119 -2.98 -3.77 -11.73
N SER A 120 -2.13 -4.81 -11.63
CA SER A 120 -1.59 -5.37 -10.39
C SER A 120 -0.28 -4.70 -9.95
N LEU A 121 0.37 -5.18 -8.89
CA LEU A 121 1.58 -4.57 -8.28
C LEU A 121 1.32 -3.25 -7.53
N LYS A 122 2.26 -2.91 -6.64
CA LYS A 122 2.26 -1.63 -5.89
C LYS A 122 2.23 -0.40 -6.81
N THR A 123 2.81 -0.50 -8.01
CA THR A 123 2.85 0.57 -9.01
C THR A 123 1.74 0.43 -10.06
N GLY A 124 0.87 -0.57 -9.94
CA GLY A 124 -0.24 -0.75 -10.87
C GLY A 124 -1.37 0.24 -10.68
N LYS A 125 -2.21 0.33 -11.70
CA LYS A 125 -3.33 1.26 -11.77
C LYS A 125 -4.34 1.06 -10.63
N ILE A 126 -4.60 -0.18 -10.20
CA ILE A 126 -5.51 -0.42 -9.06
C ILE A 126 -4.91 0.19 -7.78
N SER A 127 -3.64 -0.08 -7.50
CA SER A 127 -2.99 0.50 -6.31
C SER A 127 -2.85 2.02 -6.41
N GLN A 128 -2.59 2.59 -7.58
CA GLN A 128 -2.27 4.00 -7.75
C GLN A 128 -3.47 4.92 -7.91
N TYR A 129 -4.59 4.42 -8.45
CA TYR A 129 -5.76 5.24 -8.79
C TYR A 129 -7.04 4.80 -8.08
N LEU A 130 -7.13 3.54 -7.65
CA LEU A 130 -8.32 3.04 -6.95
C LEU A 130 -8.12 3.00 -5.43
N MET A 131 -6.91 2.63 -4.98
CA MET A 131 -6.56 2.59 -3.56
C MET A 131 -5.88 3.85 -3.05
N ALA A 132 -5.24 4.61 -3.94
CA ALA A 132 -4.59 5.86 -3.62
C ALA A 132 -5.22 6.94 -4.50
N VAL A 133 -5.67 8.02 -3.88
CA VAL A 133 -6.17 9.19 -4.61
C VAL A 133 -5.32 10.37 -4.15
N ARG A 134 -4.70 11.06 -5.11
CA ARG A 134 -4.03 12.32 -4.80
C ARG A 134 -5.10 13.35 -4.49
N TYR A 135 -5.19 13.74 -3.23
CA TYR A 135 -6.19 14.68 -2.79
C TYR A 135 -5.80 16.11 -3.19
N PRO A 136 -6.67 16.87 -3.90
CA PRO A 136 -6.28 18.13 -4.53
C PRO A 136 -6.03 19.26 -3.52
N CYS A 137 -6.76 19.29 -2.40
CA CYS A 137 -6.59 20.29 -1.36
C CYS A 137 -5.72 19.71 -0.23
N SER A 138 -4.48 19.36 -0.60
CA SER A 138 -3.48 18.88 0.34
C SER A 138 -2.12 19.54 0.11
N SER A 139 -1.35 19.66 1.17
CA SER A 139 0.02 20.19 1.14
C SER A 139 0.92 19.34 2.03
N LYS A 140 2.23 19.50 1.88
CA LYS A 140 3.22 18.87 2.76
C LYS A 140 4.42 19.79 2.95
N ALA A 141 4.99 19.77 4.15
CA ALA A 141 6.21 20.48 4.45
C ALA A 141 6.92 19.86 5.64
N THR A 142 8.16 20.26 5.88
CA THR A 142 8.91 19.86 7.06
C THR A 142 8.21 20.40 8.31
N ALA A 143 7.98 19.53 9.29
CA ALA A 143 7.46 19.92 10.59
C ALA A 143 8.54 20.66 11.38
N VAL A 144 8.16 21.77 12.00
CA VAL A 144 9.00 22.50 12.95
C VAL A 144 8.18 22.86 14.18
N LEU A 145 8.83 23.09 15.32
CA LEU A 145 8.11 23.51 16.52
C LEU A 145 7.63 24.95 16.38
N GLY A 146 6.33 25.18 16.55
CA GLY A 146 5.82 26.54 16.67
C GLY A 146 6.04 27.07 18.08
N GLN A 147 6.53 28.30 18.20
CA GLN A 147 6.58 29.01 19.48
C GLN A 147 5.15 29.47 19.81
N GLU A 148 4.67 29.19 21.02
CA GLU A 148 3.39 29.71 21.53
C GLU A 148 2.15 29.30 20.70
N LEU A 149 2.19 28.14 20.04
CA LEU A 149 0.98 27.56 19.46
C LEU A 149 0.13 26.91 20.53
N GLU A 150 -1.16 27.21 20.50
CA GLU A 150 -2.15 26.51 21.32
C GLU A 150 -2.18 25.01 20.99
N PRO A 151 -2.57 24.14 21.95
CA PRO A 151 -2.71 22.71 21.69
C PRO A 151 -3.65 22.41 20.52
N ASN A 152 -3.27 21.45 19.68
CA ASN A 152 -4.00 21.03 18.46
C ASN A 152 -4.12 22.12 17.38
N TRP A 153 -3.15 23.02 17.30
CA TRP A 153 -3.01 23.96 16.19
C TRP A 153 -1.77 23.67 15.35
N VAL A 154 -1.92 23.86 14.04
CA VAL A 154 -0.82 24.05 13.11
C VAL A 154 -0.80 25.50 12.65
N GLU A 155 0.39 26.05 12.47
CA GLU A 155 0.58 27.32 11.78
C GLU A 155 1.19 27.09 10.40
N ILE A 156 0.57 27.71 9.40
CA ILE A 156 0.96 27.60 7.98
C ILE A 156 1.05 28.99 7.35
N HIS A 157 1.90 29.10 6.32
CA HIS A 157 2.00 30.32 5.54
C HIS A 157 0.75 30.56 4.67
N ARG A 158 0.41 31.83 4.41
CA ARG A 158 -0.72 32.26 3.57
C ARG A 158 -0.74 31.62 2.16
N ASP A 159 0.42 31.36 1.57
CA ASP A 159 0.49 30.64 0.29
C ASP A 159 -0.07 29.22 0.42
N MET A 160 0.27 28.51 1.50
CA MET A 160 -0.22 27.16 1.75
C MET A 160 -1.72 27.16 2.06
N SER A 161 -2.22 28.17 2.79
CA SER A 161 -3.65 28.30 3.07
C SER A 161 -4.47 28.54 1.80
N ARG A 162 -3.95 29.31 0.83
CA ARG A 162 -4.57 29.49 -0.49
C ARG A 162 -4.66 28.18 -1.27
N ASP A 163 -3.61 27.37 -1.26
CA ASP A 163 -3.58 26.09 -1.97
C ASP A 163 -4.52 25.06 -1.30
N LEU A 164 -4.57 25.07 0.03
CA LEU A 164 -5.49 24.27 0.83
C LEU A 164 -6.93 24.81 0.83
N LYS A 165 -7.16 26.06 0.41
CA LYS A 165 -8.44 26.76 0.49
C LYS A 165 -9.04 26.75 1.91
N VAL A 166 -8.22 27.11 2.89
CA VAL A 166 -8.61 27.19 4.31
C VAL A 166 -8.41 28.59 4.85
N ASP A 167 -9.25 28.96 5.81
CA ASP A 167 -9.19 30.21 6.56
C ASP A 167 -8.66 29.97 7.98
N ASP A 168 -8.37 31.06 8.71
CA ASP A 168 -7.89 30.97 10.08
C ASP A 168 -8.97 30.33 10.99
N GLY A 169 -8.55 29.35 11.77
CA GLY A 169 -9.41 28.58 12.67
C GLY A 169 -10.08 27.36 12.04
N ASP A 170 -9.96 27.15 10.72
CA ASP A 170 -10.51 25.97 10.04
C ASP A 170 -9.86 24.67 10.53
N TYR A 171 -10.59 23.56 10.36
CA TYR A 171 -10.15 22.21 10.73
C TYR A 171 -9.52 21.51 9.54
N VAL A 172 -8.33 20.97 9.76
CA VAL A 172 -7.59 20.17 8.79
C VAL A 172 -7.18 18.83 9.39
N VAL A 173 -6.97 17.83 8.53
CA VAL A 173 -6.32 16.58 8.92
C VAL A 173 -4.83 16.70 8.67
N VAL A 174 -4.04 16.51 9.72
CA VAL A 174 -2.58 16.44 9.69
C VAL A 174 -2.17 14.97 9.74
N GLU A 175 -1.31 14.54 8.83
CA GLU A 175 -0.80 13.17 8.75
C GLU A 175 0.74 13.16 8.80
N ARG A 176 1.31 12.21 9.54
CA ARG A 176 2.74 11.85 9.50
C ARG A 176 2.92 10.52 8.78
N PHE A 177 3.95 10.42 7.95
CA PHE A 177 4.37 9.16 7.36
C PHE A 177 5.36 8.41 8.27
N PRO A 178 5.24 7.07 8.44
CA PRO A 178 4.21 6.18 7.91
C PRO A 178 2.87 6.28 8.65
N CYS A 179 1.77 6.22 7.88
CA CYS A 179 0.42 6.21 8.43
C CYS A 179 0.01 4.77 8.79
N LEU A 180 0.03 4.46 10.09
CA LEU A 180 -0.33 3.14 10.65
C LEU A 180 -1.67 3.15 11.42
N GLY A 181 -2.39 4.28 11.37
CA GLY A 181 -3.66 4.46 12.05
C GLY A 181 -3.86 5.88 12.57
N PHE A 182 -4.81 6.04 13.49
CA PHE A 182 -5.20 7.30 14.12
C PHE A 182 -4.07 7.95 14.94
N MET A 183 -2.96 7.25 15.22
CA MET A 183 -1.79 7.85 15.87
C MET A 183 -0.95 8.69 14.91
N SER A 184 -0.97 8.34 13.63
CA SER A 184 -0.29 9.09 12.57
C SER A 184 -1.14 10.23 12.00
N THR A 185 -2.41 10.34 12.38
CA THR A 185 -3.34 11.36 11.87
C THR A 185 -4.02 12.15 13.00
N ARG A 186 -4.24 13.45 12.79
CA ARG A 186 -4.86 14.36 13.77
C ARG A 186 -5.75 15.37 13.08
N ILE A 187 -6.86 15.69 13.70
CA ILE A 187 -7.61 16.90 13.34
C ILE A 187 -6.97 18.06 14.11
N GLN A 188 -6.55 19.11 13.39
CA GLN A 188 -5.95 20.30 13.98
C GLN A 188 -6.60 21.56 13.41
N ARG A 189 -6.52 22.65 14.17
CA ARG A 189 -6.94 23.98 13.72
C ARG A 189 -5.79 24.68 13.01
N VAL A 190 -6.12 25.48 12.00
CA VAL A 190 -5.15 26.23 11.21
C VAL A 190 -5.00 27.65 11.74
N ARG A 191 -3.76 28.07 12.01
CA ARG A 191 -3.36 29.47 12.14
C ARG A 191 -2.64 29.90 10.88
N ILE A 192 -3.04 31.02 10.29
CA ILE A 192 -2.41 31.55 9.07
C ILE A 192 -1.41 32.64 9.44
N THR A 193 -0.20 32.56 8.89
CA THR A 193 0.86 33.56 9.08
C THR A 193 1.44 34.04 7.74
N ASP A 194 2.01 35.25 7.75
CA ASP A 194 2.81 35.81 6.66
C ASP A 194 4.32 35.72 6.94
N ASP A 195 4.72 34.98 7.98
CA ASP A 195 6.13 34.76 8.30
C ASP A 195 6.82 33.95 7.19
N SER A 196 7.82 34.58 6.56
CA SER A 196 8.64 33.99 5.51
C SER A 196 9.34 32.69 5.91
N GLN A 197 9.65 32.48 7.20
CA GLN A 197 10.23 31.24 7.69
C GLN A 197 9.23 30.09 7.67
N CYS A 198 7.93 30.39 7.75
CA CYS A 198 6.85 29.41 7.68
C CYS A 198 6.48 29.01 6.24
N LYS A 199 7.07 29.67 5.22
CA LYS A 199 6.73 29.44 3.81
C LYS A 199 6.95 27.99 3.35
N TYR A 200 7.97 27.33 3.90
CA TYR A 200 8.38 25.97 3.53
C TYR A 200 8.31 24.98 4.69
N THR A 201 7.65 25.35 5.79
CA THR A 201 7.53 24.53 6.99
C THR A 201 6.09 24.53 7.46
N ILE A 202 5.73 23.55 8.28
CA ILE A 202 4.50 23.59 9.07
C ILE A 202 4.91 23.63 10.54
N ARG A 203 4.49 24.68 11.24
CA ARG A 203 4.71 24.82 12.68
C ARG A 203 3.65 24.03 13.41
N VAL A 204 4.06 23.09 14.25
CA VAL A 204 3.14 22.25 15.04
C VAL A 204 3.17 22.65 16.51
N SER A 205 2.04 22.48 17.19
CA SER A 205 1.93 22.63 18.63
C SER A 205 2.70 21.54 19.38
N GLU A 206 3.15 21.83 20.62
CA GLU A 206 3.93 20.89 21.44
C GLU A 206 3.22 19.55 21.69
N ASN A 207 1.90 19.54 21.86
CA ASN A 207 1.15 18.31 22.08
C ASN A 207 1.04 17.42 20.82
N SER A 208 1.34 17.97 19.64
CA SER A 208 1.44 17.19 18.40
C SER A 208 2.74 16.38 18.33
N LEU A 209 3.78 16.79 19.09
CA LEU A 209 5.09 16.12 19.12
C LEU A 209 5.00 14.66 19.52
N VAL A 210 4.22 14.39 20.54
CA VAL A 210 4.29 13.11 21.24
C VAL A 210 3.28 12.14 20.65
N SER A 211 2.06 12.61 20.40
CA SER A 211 1.00 11.78 19.82
C SER A 211 1.21 11.42 18.36
N MET A 212 1.98 12.21 17.59
CA MET A 212 2.42 11.86 16.23
C MET A 212 3.87 11.36 16.18
N ASN A 213 4.57 11.33 17.32
CA ASN A 213 5.97 10.92 17.47
C ASN A 213 6.94 11.69 16.53
N LEU A 214 6.79 13.01 16.46
CA LEU A 214 7.66 13.92 15.70
C LEU A 214 8.95 14.20 16.49
N ASP A 215 10.10 14.23 15.81
CA ASP A 215 11.42 14.52 16.40
C ASP A 215 12.21 15.63 15.68
N PHE A 216 11.63 16.26 14.65
CA PHE A 216 12.14 17.43 13.91
C PHE A 216 13.53 17.28 13.27
N ASP A 217 13.99 16.06 13.02
CA ASP A 217 15.25 15.80 12.30
C ASP A 217 15.12 15.92 10.76
N GLY A 218 13.95 16.37 10.29
CA GLY A 218 13.56 16.36 8.88
C GLY A 218 12.17 15.78 8.63
N ASP A 219 11.46 15.36 9.68
CA ASP A 219 10.09 14.86 9.62
C ASP A 219 9.17 15.74 8.75
N VAL A 220 8.46 15.10 7.82
CA VAL A 220 7.52 15.76 6.89
C VAL A 220 6.11 15.39 7.30
N ILE A 221 5.26 16.40 7.46
CA ILE A 221 3.83 16.22 7.68
C ILE A 221 3.02 16.69 6.47
N TYR A 222 1.87 16.06 6.31
CA TYR A 222 0.91 16.30 5.26
C TYR A 222 -0.32 16.95 5.89
N ILE A 223 -0.89 17.96 5.24
CA ILE A 223 -2.13 18.60 5.66
C ILE A 223 -3.16 18.40 4.56
N MET A 224 -4.38 18.06 4.94
CA MET A 224 -5.51 17.86 4.04
C MET A 224 -6.71 18.66 4.57
N SER A 225 -7.36 19.43 3.71
CA SER A 225 -8.59 20.18 4.03
C SER A 225 -9.80 19.53 3.36
N PHE A 226 -10.98 19.64 3.96
CA PHE A 226 -12.20 19.07 3.38
C PHE A 226 -13.25 20.17 3.21
N HIS A 227 -13.95 20.17 2.07
CA HIS A 227 -14.78 21.31 1.65
C HIS A 227 -16.27 21.01 1.53
N THR A 228 -16.70 19.78 1.71
CA THR A 228 -18.14 19.46 1.80
C THR A 228 -18.63 19.76 3.20
N GLU A 229 -19.86 20.28 3.33
CA GLU A 229 -20.44 20.64 4.64
C GLU A 229 -20.44 19.45 5.60
N GLY A 230 -20.88 18.27 5.15
CA GLY A 230 -20.86 17.06 5.98
C GLY A 230 -19.45 16.64 6.45
N ALA A 231 -18.40 16.85 5.64
CA ALA A 231 -17.04 16.54 6.07
C ALA A 231 -16.51 17.57 7.08
N LYS A 232 -16.85 18.86 6.90
CA LYS A 232 -16.49 19.91 7.86
C LYS A 232 -17.18 19.69 9.22
N GLU A 233 -18.45 19.34 9.20
CA GLU A 233 -19.22 19.00 10.40
C GLU A 233 -18.63 17.79 11.12
N GLU A 234 -18.34 16.70 10.40
CA GLU A 234 -17.71 15.51 10.96
C GLU A 234 -16.34 15.81 11.58
N LEU A 235 -15.49 16.61 10.90
CA LEU A 235 -14.18 17.01 11.45
C LEU A 235 -14.33 17.84 12.73
N LYS A 236 -15.26 18.79 12.73
CA LYS A 236 -15.53 19.63 13.90
C LYS A 236 -16.08 18.80 15.06
N GLU A 237 -17.00 17.88 14.80
CA GLU A 237 -17.55 16.98 15.81
C GLU A 237 -16.45 16.10 16.41
N ASN A 238 -15.65 15.42 15.59
CA ASN A 238 -14.57 14.55 16.07
C ASN A 238 -13.44 15.32 16.75
N PHE A 239 -13.21 16.59 16.40
CA PHE A 239 -12.25 17.45 17.10
C PHE A 239 -12.73 17.76 18.53
N HIS A 240 -14.00 18.11 18.70
CA HIS A 240 -14.55 18.50 20.01
C HIS A 240 -14.93 17.29 20.89
N ASN A 241 -15.40 16.22 20.27
CA ASN A 241 -15.90 15.00 20.91
C ASN A 241 -15.18 13.77 20.34
N PRO A 242 -13.85 13.66 20.50
CA PRO A 242 -13.13 12.46 20.04
C PRO A 242 -13.62 11.24 20.80
N HIS A 243 -13.57 10.06 20.15
CA HIS A 243 -13.92 8.81 20.80
C HIS A 243 -13.14 8.63 22.11
N PRO A 244 -13.77 8.22 23.24
CA PRO A 244 -13.13 8.20 24.55
C PRO A 244 -11.82 7.41 24.60
N GLN A 245 -11.77 6.23 23.96
CA GLN A 245 -10.54 5.43 23.89
C GLN A 245 -9.45 6.06 23.04
N ILE A 246 -9.80 6.76 21.95
CA ILE A 246 -8.82 7.53 21.17
C ILE A 246 -8.21 8.57 22.09
N LYS A 247 -9.05 9.39 22.72
CA LYS A 247 -8.63 10.43 23.65
C LYS A 247 -7.71 9.88 24.74
N GLU A 248 -8.08 8.77 25.38
CA GLU A 248 -7.26 8.11 26.40
C GLU A 248 -5.87 7.73 25.88
N VAL A 249 -5.80 7.11 24.69
CA VAL A 249 -4.54 6.73 24.06
C VAL A 249 -3.69 7.97 23.77
N LEU A 250 -4.31 9.04 23.26
CA LEU A 250 -3.60 10.29 22.95
C LEU A 250 -3.07 10.97 24.19
N ASP A 251 -3.88 11.09 25.23
CA ASP A 251 -3.51 11.69 26.50
C ASP A 251 -2.36 10.89 27.15
N ARG A 252 -2.44 9.55 27.12
CA ARG A 252 -1.36 8.66 27.59
C ARG A 252 -0.07 8.83 26.78
N MET A 253 -0.16 8.97 25.45
CA MET A 253 1.02 9.23 24.63
C MET A 253 1.61 10.58 24.99
N ASN A 254 0.80 11.64 24.98
CA ASN A 254 1.21 13.01 25.30
C ASN A 254 1.86 13.14 26.68
N GLY A 255 1.42 12.37 27.67
CA GLY A 255 2.02 12.33 29.00
C GLY A 255 3.43 11.70 29.08
N LYS A 256 3.87 10.92 28.08
CA LYS A 256 5.14 10.17 28.12
C LYS A 256 6.39 10.99 27.76
N LYS A 257 6.25 12.10 27.05
CA LYS A 257 7.38 12.93 26.63
C LYS A 257 7.08 14.39 26.94
N VAL A 258 7.72 14.96 27.96
CA VAL A 258 7.86 16.41 28.05
C VAL A 258 8.99 16.79 27.10
N PRO A 259 8.77 17.63 26.07
CA PRO A 259 9.85 18.10 25.20
C PRO A 259 10.91 18.77 26.07
N MET A 260 12.09 18.17 26.17
CA MET A 260 13.22 18.83 26.81
C MET A 260 13.86 19.77 25.80
N THR A 261 13.45 21.04 25.80
CA THR A 261 14.16 22.10 25.12
C THR A 261 15.46 22.37 25.87
N ARG A 262 16.50 21.60 25.55
CA ARG A 262 17.86 21.84 26.04
C ARG A 262 18.62 22.58 24.96
N ALA A 263 18.67 23.91 25.07
CA ALA A 263 19.61 24.69 24.28
C ALA A 263 21.02 24.32 24.73
N MET A 264 21.77 23.67 23.86
CA MET A 264 23.16 23.31 24.09
C MET A 264 24.01 24.00 23.02
N THR A 265 25.06 24.68 23.46
CA THR A 265 26.13 25.17 22.59
C THR A 265 26.89 23.99 21.99
N PHE A 266 27.54 24.18 20.84
CA PHE A 266 28.38 23.13 20.23
C PHE A 266 29.43 22.55 21.21
N GLN A 267 29.93 23.38 22.14
CA GLN A 267 30.82 22.95 23.22
C GLN A 267 30.13 22.04 24.24
N GLU A 268 28.88 22.32 24.61
CA GLU A 268 28.09 21.51 25.54
C GLU A 268 27.63 20.17 24.96
N ILE A 269 27.33 20.13 23.65
CA ILE A 269 26.99 18.88 22.94
C ILE A 269 28.24 17.99 22.78
N LYS A 270 29.44 18.55 23.00
CA LYS A 270 30.73 17.89 22.71
C LYS A 270 30.76 17.28 21.30
N LEU A 271 30.06 17.91 20.34
CA LEU A 271 30.14 17.56 18.93
C LEU A 271 31.55 17.91 18.46
N GLN A 272 32.46 16.95 18.58
CA GLN A 272 33.74 17.01 17.92
C GLN A 272 33.51 16.67 16.45
N SER A 273 34.18 17.38 15.55
CA SER A 273 34.31 16.92 14.18
C SER A 273 34.74 15.46 14.22
N PHE A 274 34.04 14.59 13.50
CA PHE A 274 34.43 13.19 13.43
C PHE A 274 35.92 13.13 13.12
N ALA A 275 36.68 12.42 13.96
CA ALA A 275 38.04 12.06 13.60
C ALA A 275 37.98 11.40 12.21
N PRO A 276 39.00 11.57 11.35
CA PRO A 276 39.03 10.91 10.06
C PRO A 276 38.74 9.42 10.27
N MET A 277 37.56 8.97 9.84
CA MET A 277 37.16 7.58 9.98
C MET A 277 37.90 6.78 8.92
N GLU A 278 38.42 5.63 9.31
CA GLU A 278 38.95 4.68 8.34
C GLU A 278 37.81 4.19 7.45
N ALA A 279 38.13 3.84 6.19
CA ALA A 279 37.11 3.42 5.21
C ALA A 279 36.23 2.26 5.71
N ARG A 280 36.78 1.40 6.58
CA ARG A 280 36.07 0.29 7.23
C ARG A 280 35.07 0.77 8.29
N GLU A 281 35.42 1.74 9.12
CA GLU A 281 34.52 2.30 10.14
C GLU A 281 33.35 3.03 9.47
N HIS A 282 33.63 3.75 8.39
CA HIS A 282 32.59 4.38 7.57
C HIS A 282 31.69 3.34 6.88
N ALA A 283 32.25 2.20 6.44
CA ALA A 283 31.47 1.09 5.88
C ALA A 283 30.58 0.42 6.93
N ASP A 284 31.07 0.21 8.16
CA ASP A 284 30.31 -0.40 9.26
C ASP A 284 29.17 0.50 9.76
N LEU A 285 29.40 1.82 9.87
CA LEU A 285 28.37 2.82 10.17
C LEU A 285 27.30 2.89 9.07
N ASN A 286 27.73 2.87 7.80
CA ASN A 286 26.79 2.82 6.68
C ASN A 286 26.01 1.51 6.64
N ALA A 287 26.63 0.37 6.94
CA ALA A 287 25.95 -0.92 7.01
C ALA A 287 24.84 -0.90 8.09
N THR A 288 25.11 -0.29 9.24
CA THR A 288 24.13 -0.15 10.34
C THR A 288 22.98 0.79 9.95
N SER A 289 23.27 1.92 9.32
CA SER A 289 22.25 2.88 8.87
C SER A 289 21.43 2.35 7.68
N MET A 290 22.08 1.63 6.76
CA MET A 290 21.42 0.93 5.66
C MET A 290 20.52 -0.20 6.17
N ALA A 291 20.91 -0.89 7.24
CA ALA A 291 20.08 -1.93 7.85
C ALA A 291 18.73 -1.38 8.32
N VAL A 292 18.70 -0.21 8.99
CA VAL A 292 17.43 0.42 9.39
C VAL A 292 16.52 0.66 8.18
N LYS A 293 17.05 1.30 7.12
CA LYS A 293 16.29 1.56 5.87
C LYS A 293 15.84 0.28 5.17
N LEU A 294 16.68 -0.75 5.16
CA LEU A 294 16.39 -2.05 4.56
C LEU A 294 15.21 -2.74 5.25
N TRP A 295 15.09 -2.59 6.58
CA TRP A 295 14.09 -3.29 7.38
C TRP A 295 12.79 -2.51 7.60
N THR A 296 12.79 -1.18 7.46
CA THR A 296 11.55 -0.38 7.54
C THR A 296 10.51 -0.85 6.54
N GLY A 297 10.88 -1.05 5.27
CA GLY A 297 9.95 -1.47 4.22
C GLY A 297 9.22 -2.79 4.55
N PRO A 298 9.95 -3.88 4.85
CA PRO A 298 9.36 -5.17 5.23
C PRO A 298 8.46 -5.12 6.47
N VAL A 299 8.84 -4.38 7.52
CA VAL A 299 8.02 -4.28 8.75
C VAL A 299 6.75 -3.49 8.52
N ILE A 300 6.82 -2.38 7.77
CA ILE A 300 5.62 -1.63 7.40
C ILE A 300 4.70 -2.47 6.50
N ALA A 301 5.26 -3.28 5.60
CA ALA A 301 4.48 -4.23 4.82
C ALA A 301 3.79 -5.30 5.70
N LEU A 302 4.45 -5.78 6.74
CA LEU A 302 3.86 -6.66 7.75
C LEU A 302 2.68 -5.97 8.46
N CYS A 303 2.85 -4.71 8.91
CA CYS A 303 1.77 -3.95 9.54
C CYS A 303 0.55 -3.82 8.61
N TYR A 304 0.75 -3.50 7.34
CA TYR A 304 -0.35 -3.45 6.36
C TYR A 304 -1.04 -4.80 6.18
N SER A 305 -0.29 -5.89 6.11
CA SER A 305 -0.85 -7.25 6.03
C SER A 305 -1.66 -7.63 7.28
N LEU A 306 -1.17 -7.30 8.47
CA LEU A 306 -1.89 -7.52 9.72
C LEU A 306 -3.17 -6.68 9.78
N MET A 307 -3.12 -5.41 9.36
CA MET A 307 -4.29 -4.56 9.28
C MET A 307 -5.38 -5.17 8.40
N ARG A 308 -5.03 -5.74 7.23
CA ARG A 308 -6.01 -6.44 6.38
C ARG A 308 -6.63 -7.65 7.06
N ILE A 309 -5.80 -8.46 7.73
CA ILE A 309 -6.24 -9.66 8.47
C ILE A 309 -7.23 -9.27 9.56
N VAL A 310 -6.92 -8.24 10.33
CA VAL A 310 -7.79 -7.77 11.41
C VAL A 310 -9.08 -7.19 10.85
N GLU A 311 -9.03 -6.29 9.87
CA GLU A 311 -10.22 -5.68 9.26
C GLU A 311 -11.20 -6.72 8.70
N GLY A 312 -10.72 -7.90 8.30
CA GLY A 312 -11.59 -8.97 7.85
C GLY A 312 -12.26 -9.78 8.95
N ASN A 313 -11.97 -9.51 10.21
CA ASN A 313 -12.52 -10.20 11.38
C ASN A 313 -13.18 -9.25 12.37
N ILE A 314 -12.75 -7.99 12.41
CA ILE A 314 -13.36 -6.95 13.21
C ILE A 314 -14.32 -6.18 12.30
N PRO A 315 -15.65 -6.19 12.58
CA PRO A 315 -16.61 -5.43 11.79
C PRO A 315 -16.20 -3.95 11.70
N TYR A 316 -16.46 -3.30 10.56
CA TYR A 316 -16.08 -1.90 10.36
C TYR A 316 -16.70 -0.93 11.39
N HIS A 317 -17.83 -1.31 12.00
CA HIS A 317 -18.52 -0.53 13.01
C HIS A 317 -17.97 -0.74 14.44
N ASP A 318 -17.13 -1.75 14.65
CA ASP A 318 -16.45 -2.00 15.94
C ASP A 318 -15.22 -1.09 16.09
N ARG A 319 -15.48 0.17 16.41
CA ARG A 319 -14.45 1.21 16.55
C ARG A 319 -13.39 0.85 17.59
N GLU A 320 -13.78 0.23 18.71
CA GLU A 320 -12.85 -0.15 19.78
C GLU A 320 -11.85 -1.22 19.30
N GLY A 321 -12.35 -2.24 18.58
CA GLY A 321 -11.50 -3.26 17.99
C GLY A 321 -10.45 -2.68 17.03
N HIS A 322 -10.83 -1.71 16.20
CA HIS A 322 -9.90 -1.05 15.27
C HIS A 322 -8.86 -0.19 16.01
N ILE A 323 -9.27 0.61 17.01
CA ILE A 323 -8.36 1.42 17.83
C ILE A 323 -7.27 0.56 18.47
N ASN A 324 -7.68 -0.54 19.09
CA ASN A 324 -6.78 -1.47 19.77
C ASN A 324 -5.74 -2.10 18.83
N VAL A 325 -6.17 -2.46 17.62
CA VAL A 325 -5.26 -3.01 16.61
C VAL A 325 -4.31 -1.95 16.09
N GLU A 326 -4.78 -0.74 15.83
CA GLU A 326 -3.90 0.35 15.38
C GLU A 326 -2.81 0.67 16.41
N VAL A 327 -3.16 0.66 17.71
CA VAL A 327 -2.20 0.75 18.83
C VAL A 327 -1.15 -0.36 18.77
N PHE A 328 -1.57 -1.59 18.49
CA PHE A 328 -0.65 -2.72 18.32
C PHE A 328 0.27 -2.52 17.09
N LEU A 329 -0.29 -2.14 15.94
CA LEU A 329 0.42 -2.00 14.67
C LEU A 329 1.48 -0.89 14.70
N ASP A 330 1.20 0.22 15.38
CA ASP A 330 2.19 1.29 15.59
C ASP A 330 3.39 0.78 16.38
N LYS A 331 3.16 0.00 17.44
CA LYS A 331 4.25 -0.59 18.22
C LYS A 331 5.08 -1.57 17.40
N VAL A 332 4.45 -2.36 16.52
CA VAL A 332 5.18 -3.19 15.54
C VAL A 332 6.00 -2.32 14.58
N GLY A 333 5.41 -1.26 14.02
CA GLY A 333 6.09 -0.35 13.10
C GLY A 333 7.30 0.34 13.73
N ASN A 334 7.15 0.80 14.97
CA ASN A 334 8.19 1.47 15.74
C ASN A 334 9.29 0.51 16.25
N SER A 335 9.12 -0.81 16.13
CA SER A 335 10.13 -1.79 16.53
C SER A 335 11.42 -1.69 15.71
N VAL A 336 11.37 -1.17 14.48
CA VAL A 336 12.54 -0.98 13.61
C VAL A 336 13.50 0.07 14.15
N PHE A 337 12.97 1.06 14.89
CA PHE A 337 13.74 2.15 15.47
C PHE A 337 14.23 1.86 16.89
N SER A 338 13.90 0.68 17.43
CA SER A 338 14.23 0.31 18.80
C SER A 338 15.27 -0.80 18.84
N GLN A 339 16.37 -0.59 19.54
CA GLN A 339 17.36 -1.63 19.85
C GLN A 339 17.22 -2.07 21.31
N LYS A 340 17.26 -3.38 21.57
CA LYS A 340 17.44 -3.91 22.92
C LYS A 340 18.94 -3.91 23.21
N HIS A 341 19.33 -3.59 24.45
CA HIS A 341 20.70 -3.47 24.91
C HIS A 341 21.66 -4.49 24.26
N GLY A 342 22.46 -4.01 23.31
CA GLY A 342 23.75 -4.59 22.99
C GLY A 342 23.85 -5.74 21.99
N THR A 343 22.85 -6.10 21.16
CA THR A 343 23.09 -6.82 19.86
C THR A 343 21.83 -7.27 19.10
N LYS A 344 20.70 -7.59 19.76
CA LYS A 344 19.49 -8.09 19.08
C LYS A 344 18.51 -6.98 18.69
N SER A 345 18.02 -7.03 17.46
CA SER A 345 17.04 -6.07 16.95
C SER A 345 15.66 -6.38 17.53
N LEU A 346 14.98 -5.39 18.12
CA LEU A 346 13.60 -5.55 18.62
C LEU A 346 12.65 -6.01 17.49
N ARG A 347 12.96 -5.60 16.26
CA ARG A 347 12.26 -5.99 15.04
C ARG A 347 12.30 -7.51 14.79
N GLU A 348 13.43 -8.18 15.02
CA GLU A 348 13.53 -9.62 14.76
C GLU A 348 12.64 -10.41 15.73
N GLU A 349 12.76 -10.12 17.03
CA GLU A 349 11.92 -10.72 18.08
C GLU A 349 10.44 -10.44 17.83
N CYS A 350 10.09 -9.20 17.42
CA CYS A 350 8.72 -8.81 17.15
C CYS A 350 8.13 -9.55 15.93
N VAL A 351 8.84 -9.57 14.79
CA VAL A 351 8.38 -10.25 13.57
C VAL A 351 8.21 -11.75 13.80
N GLU A 352 9.15 -12.38 14.50
CA GLU A 352 9.06 -13.80 14.87
C GLU A 352 7.84 -14.04 15.77
N ALA A 353 7.69 -13.26 16.84
CA ALA A 353 6.59 -13.45 17.78
C ALA A 353 5.22 -13.27 17.12
N VAL A 354 5.07 -12.30 16.21
CA VAL A 354 3.86 -12.13 15.39
C VAL A 354 3.64 -13.35 14.48
N CYS A 355 4.65 -13.78 13.74
CA CYS A 355 4.53 -14.91 12.81
C CYS A 355 4.26 -16.24 13.51
N LEU A 356 4.69 -16.40 14.76
CA LEU A 356 4.42 -17.57 15.59
C LEU A 356 3.15 -17.43 16.43
N ALA A 357 2.44 -16.31 16.35
CA ALA A 357 1.33 -15.95 17.24
C ALA A 357 1.67 -16.21 18.72
N ASN A 358 2.88 -15.80 19.14
CA ASN A 358 3.41 -16.04 20.48
C ASN A 358 3.02 -14.90 21.44
N GLU A 359 1.89 -15.08 22.12
CA GLU A 359 1.35 -14.10 23.06
C GLU A 359 2.34 -13.72 24.16
N LYS A 360 2.98 -14.72 24.77
CA LYS A 360 3.91 -14.51 25.87
C LYS A 360 5.09 -13.63 25.45
N ALA A 361 5.69 -13.94 24.29
CA ALA A 361 6.79 -13.15 23.76
C ALA A 361 6.35 -11.70 23.46
N LEU A 362 5.19 -11.50 22.83
CA LEU A 362 4.68 -10.15 22.56
C LEU A 362 4.41 -9.36 23.86
N ILE A 363 3.84 -9.98 24.89
CA ILE A 363 3.62 -9.33 26.19
C ILE A 363 4.96 -8.99 26.86
N GLU A 364 5.97 -9.86 26.77
CA GLU A 364 7.34 -9.59 27.27
C GLU A 364 8.03 -8.44 26.52
N LEU A 365 7.70 -8.25 25.23
CA LEU A 365 8.08 -7.07 24.44
C LEU A 365 7.25 -5.82 24.80
N GLY A 366 6.35 -5.94 25.78
CA GLY A 366 5.51 -4.89 26.33
C GLY A 366 4.27 -4.58 25.51
N PHE A 367 3.83 -5.46 24.61
CA PHE A 367 2.56 -5.28 23.92
C PHE A 367 1.39 -5.47 24.91
N PRO A 368 0.29 -4.70 24.76
CA PRO A 368 -0.89 -4.86 25.60
C PRO A 368 -1.47 -6.28 25.52
N GLU A 369 -1.82 -6.86 26.67
CA GLU A 369 -2.20 -8.27 26.78
C GLU A 369 -3.48 -8.61 26.00
N ARG A 370 -4.54 -7.82 26.16
CA ARG A 370 -5.86 -8.06 25.53
C ARG A 370 -5.75 -8.03 24.01
N GLU A 371 -5.06 -7.04 23.46
CA GLU A 371 -4.88 -6.79 22.04
C GLU A 371 -3.96 -7.85 21.42
N THR A 372 -2.91 -8.23 22.13
CA THR A 372 -2.02 -9.34 21.76
C THR A 372 -2.78 -10.65 21.66
N GLN A 373 -3.61 -10.95 22.65
CA GLN A 373 -4.42 -12.17 22.66
C GLN A 373 -5.41 -12.19 21.49
N GLN A 374 -6.10 -11.07 21.24
CA GLN A 374 -7.04 -10.95 20.13
C GLN A 374 -6.35 -11.20 18.78
N LEU A 375 -5.21 -10.55 18.52
CA LEU A 375 -4.47 -10.71 17.27
C LEU A 375 -3.95 -12.14 17.10
N CYS A 376 -3.31 -12.71 18.13
CA CYS A 376 -2.79 -14.07 18.09
C CYS A 376 -3.90 -15.10 17.83
N ASN A 377 -5.08 -14.91 18.42
CA ASN A 377 -6.25 -15.77 18.16
C ASN A 377 -6.72 -15.69 16.71
N ILE A 378 -6.77 -14.50 16.11
CA ILE A 378 -7.12 -14.32 14.70
C ILE A 378 -6.09 -15.03 13.80
N ILE A 379 -4.79 -14.84 14.07
CA ILE A 379 -3.71 -15.49 13.31
C ILE A 379 -3.83 -17.01 13.40
N ARG A 380 -4.00 -17.58 14.60
CA ARG A 380 -4.15 -19.03 14.79
C ARG A 380 -5.38 -19.58 14.09
N MET A 381 -6.51 -18.87 14.15
CA MET A 381 -7.74 -19.26 13.46
C MET A 381 -7.49 -19.37 11.94
N TYR A 382 -6.82 -18.40 11.31
CA TYR A 382 -6.50 -18.50 9.89
C TYR A 382 -5.42 -19.53 9.58
N ALA A 383 -4.40 -19.66 10.42
CA ALA A 383 -3.38 -20.69 10.28
C ALA A 383 -4.01 -22.08 10.26
N GLN A 384 -4.97 -22.34 11.14
CA GLN A 384 -5.74 -23.59 11.15
C GLN A 384 -6.50 -23.81 9.84
N LYS A 385 -7.13 -22.76 9.27
CA LYS A 385 -7.79 -22.84 7.95
C LYS A 385 -6.81 -23.10 6.79
N LEU A 386 -5.51 -22.87 6.98
CA LEU A 386 -4.44 -23.20 6.05
C LEU A 386 -3.82 -24.58 6.30
N GLY A 387 -4.34 -25.36 7.26
CA GLY A 387 -3.78 -26.66 7.66
C GLY A 387 -2.61 -26.54 8.65
N VAL A 388 -2.32 -25.35 9.17
CA VAL A 388 -1.29 -25.10 10.20
C VAL A 388 -1.99 -24.98 11.55
N GLY A 389 -2.42 -26.13 12.09
CA GLY A 389 -3.42 -26.17 13.17
C GLY A 389 -2.91 -26.06 14.61
N ASN A 390 -1.59 -26.06 14.85
CA ASN A 390 -1.04 -26.00 16.21
C ASN A 390 0.31 -25.25 16.25
N GLN A 391 0.79 -24.97 17.46
CA GLN A 391 2.03 -24.20 17.66
C GLN A 391 3.26 -24.85 17.01
N ARG A 392 3.37 -26.18 17.06
CA ARG A 392 4.47 -26.90 16.42
C ARG A 392 4.44 -26.71 14.90
N ALA A 393 3.27 -26.82 14.27
CA ALA A 393 3.11 -26.59 12.85
C ALA A 393 3.41 -25.13 12.45
N LEU A 394 3.07 -24.15 13.31
CA LEU A 394 3.46 -22.75 13.11
C LEU A 394 4.97 -22.56 13.13
N VAL A 395 5.66 -23.17 14.10
CA VAL A 395 7.13 -23.15 14.18
C VAL A 395 7.76 -23.81 12.95
N GLU A 396 7.29 -25.00 12.55
CA GLU A 396 7.77 -25.69 11.34
C GLU A 396 7.49 -24.88 10.06
N HIS A 397 6.38 -24.15 10.00
CA HIS A 397 6.07 -23.26 8.88
C HIS A 397 7.02 -22.04 8.85
N TYR A 398 7.29 -21.44 10.01
CA TYR A 398 8.21 -20.30 10.12
C TYR A 398 9.66 -20.72 9.83
N GLN A 399 10.09 -21.90 10.26
CA GLN A 399 11.42 -22.43 9.96
C GLN A 399 11.63 -22.61 8.46
N ARG A 400 10.63 -23.16 7.74
CA ARG A 400 10.68 -23.25 6.27
C ARG A 400 10.68 -21.89 5.58
N HIS A 401 10.08 -20.85 6.18
CA HIS A 401 10.23 -19.48 5.68
C HIS A 401 11.70 -19.01 5.76
N LEU A 402 12.38 -19.27 6.88
CA LEU A 402 13.78 -18.89 7.07
C LEU A 402 14.75 -19.68 6.17
N GLU A 403 14.53 -20.99 6.03
CA GLU A 403 15.44 -21.89 5.31
C GLU A 403 15.21 -21.88 3.79
N GLU A 404 13.95 -21.87 3.35
CA GLU A 404 13.59 -22.06 1.95
C GLU A 404 13.11 -20.76 1.28
N GLY A 405 13.01 -19.65 2.01
CA GLY A 405 12.48 -18.39 1.50
C GLY A 405 10.98 -18.43 1.18
N ARG A 406 10.22 -19.39 1.73
CA ARG A 406 8.77 -19.48 1.56
C ARG A 406 8.06 -18.27 2.18
N SER A 407 6.78 -18.07 1.86
CA SER A 407 5.98 -17.06 2.58
C SER A 407 5.81 -17.44 4.05
N HIS A 408 6.02 -16.49 4.97
CA HIS A 408 5.61 -16.66 6.37
C HIS A 408 4.07 -16.70 6.49
N ILE A 409 3.57 -17.11 7.66
CA ILE A 409 2.14 -17.38 7.85
C ILE A 409 1.26 -16.17 7.52
N ILE A 410 1.66 -14.96 7.92
CA ILE A 410 0.89 -13.73 7.67
C ILE A 410 0.70 -13.49 6.16
N ASN A 411 1.76 -13.65 5.35
CA ASN A 411 1.65 -13.50 3.89
C ASN A 411 0.83 -14.64 3.26
N ALA A 412 0.92 -15.85 3.80
CA ALA A 412 0.09 -16.98 3.35
C ALA A 412 -1.40 -16.72 3.61
N ILE A 413 -1.75 -16.14 4.77
CA ILE A 413 -3.11 -15.73 5.12
C ILE A 413 -3.61 -14.67 4.14
N VAL A 414 -2.84 -13.59 3.93
CA VAL A 414 -3.20 -12.51 3.00
C VAL A 414 -3.45 -13.06 1.60
N ARG A 415 -2.53 -13.88 1.07
CA ARG A 415 -2.65 -14.49 -0.26
C ARG A 415 -3.92 -15.34 -0.40
N ARG A 416 -4.29 -16.10 0.64
CA ARG A 416 -5.43 -17.03 0.56
C ARG A 416 -6.77 -16.35 0.76
N PHE A 417 -6.88 -15.43 1.71
CA PHE A 417 -8.16 -14.89 2.20
C PHE A 417 -8.37 -13.43 1.80
N HIS A 418 -7.32 -12.61 1.71
CA HIS A 418 -7.39 -11.18 1.37
C HIS A 418 -7.01 -10.96 -0.11
N LYS A 419 -7.69 -11.69 -0.98
CA LYS A 419 -7.33 -11.85 -2.39
C LYS A 419 -7.25 -10.52 -3.16
N THR A 420 -8.23 -9.64 -2.97
CA THR A 420 -8.25 -8.34 -3.65
C THR A 420 -7.06 -7.48 -3.25
N TYR A 421 -6.74 -7.40 -1.95
CA TYR A 421 -5.53 -6.71 -1.50
C TYR A 421 -4.26 -7.35 -2.06
N PHE A 422 -4.15 -8.68 -2.02
CA PHE A 422 -3.00 -9.39 -2.58
C PHE A 422 -2.80 -9.11 -4.08
N ALA A 423 -3.88 -9.07 -4.86
CA ALA A 423 -3.86 -8.71 -6.28
C ALA A 423 -3.28 -7.32 -6.55
N THR A 424 -3.46 -6.37 -5.63
CA THR A 424 -2.89 -5.02 -5.76
C THR A 424 -1.39 -4.94 -5.43
N ARG A 425 -0.78 -6.04 -5.00
CA ARG A 425 0.62 -6.10 -4.55
C ARG A 425 1.45 -7.15 -5.30
N ALA A 426 0.83 -8.21 -5.80
CA ALA A 426 1.49 -9.33 -6.43
C ALA A 426 1.52 -9.21 -7.96
N ASN A 427 2.56 -9.79 -8.57
CA ASN A 427 2.60 -10.03 -10.02
C ASN A 427 1.78 -11.30 -10.31
N LEU A 428 0.54 -11.14 -10.75
CA LEU A 428 -0.36 -12.27 -11.00
C LEU A 428 -0.50 -12.55 -12.49
N HIS A 429 -0.62 -13.83 -12.82
CA HIS A 429 -1.11 -14.26 -14.12
C HIS A 429 -2.48 -13.60 -14.40
N PRO A 430 -2.82 -13.20 -15.64
CA PRO A 430 -4.09 -12.54 -15.96
C PRO A 430 -5.33 -13.23 -15.38
N ILE A 431 -5.43 -14.56 -15.54
CA ILE A 431 -6.54 -15.32 -14.97
C ILE A 431 -6.55 -15.31 -13.44
N ASP A 432 -5.38 -15.44 -12.79
CA ASP A 432 -5.30 -15.36 -11.34
C ASP A 432 -5.70 -13.96 -10.84
N LEU A 433 -5.31 -12.90 -11.55
CA LEU A 433 -5.75 -11.55 -11.23
C LEU A 433 -7.28 -11.43 -11.27
N LEU A 434 -7.92 -11.92 -12.33
CA LEU A 434 -9.38 -11.93 -12.45
C LEU A 434 -10.04 -12.73 -11.31
N ASP A 435 -9.53 -13.94 -11.03
CA ASP A 435 -10.00 -14.78 -9.92
C ASP A 435 -9.91 -14.06 -8.55
N HIS A 436 -8.85 -13.26 -8.34
CA HIS A 436 -8.64 -12.52 -7.09
C HIS A 436 -9.51 -11.26 -7.00
N LEU A 437 -9.69 -10.54 -8.10
CA LEU A 437 -10.54 -9.33 -8.14
C LEU A 437 -12.03 -9.68 -8.08
N GLY A 438 -12.45 -10.82 -8.65
CA GLY A 438 -13.82 -11.33 -8.58
C GLY A 438 -14.19 -11.99 -7.26
N ALA A 439 -13.23 -12.20 -6.36
CA ALA A 439 -13.49 -12.82 -5.06
C ALA A 439 -14.44 -11.98 -4.19
N LYS A 440 -15.12 -12.64 -3.25
CA LYS A 440 -15.87 -11.92 -2.21
C LYS A 440 -14.89 -11.07 -1.38
N PRO A 441 -15.16 -9.76 -1.21
CA PRO A 441 -14.27 -8.93 -0.40
C PRO A 441 -14.33 -9.39 1.05
N HIS A 442 -13.15 -9.49 1.66
CA HIS A 442 -12.97 -9.88 3.06
C HIS A 442 -12.46 -8.73 3.92
N ASP A 443 -12.10 -7.58 3.35
CA ASP A 443 -11.61 -6.41 4.07
C ASP A 443 -12.16 -5.12 3.44
N LEU A 444 -11.97 -3.98 4.10
CA LEU A 444 -12.50 -2.69 3.66
C LEU A 444 -12.00 -2.30 2.27
N VAL A 445 -10.72 -2.51 1.99
CA VAL A 445 -10.12 -2.22 0.67
C VAL A 445 -10.78 -3.07 -0.41
N GLY A 446 -10.94 -4.36 -0.18
CA GLY A 446 -11.64 -5.24 -1.11
C GLY A 446 -13.08 -4.77 -1.37
N HIS A 447 -13.77 -4.31 -0.32
CA HIS A 447 -15.12 -3.78 -0.43
C HIS A 447 -15.16 -2.50 -1.29
N LEU A 448 -14.30 -1.52 -1.00
CA LEU A 448 -14.22 -0.27 -1.75
C LEU A 448 -13.88 -0.48 -3.22
N ILE A 449 -12.92 -1.37 -3.50
CA ILE A 449 -12.55 -1.74 -4.87
C ILE A 449 -13.75 -2.35 -5.59
N ARG A 450 -14.43 -3.32 -4.97
CA ARG A 450 -15.58 -3.99 -5.57
C ARG A 450 -16.74 -3.03 -5.84
N THR A 451 -17.08 -2.18 -4.87
CA THR A 451 -18.13 -1.16 -5.04
C THR A 451 -17.80 -0.20 -6.18
N SER A 452 -16.54 0.23 -6.27
CA SER A 452 -16.08 1.12 -7.35
C SER A 452 -16.12 0.47 -8.73
N LEU A 453 -15.91 -0.85 -8.81
CA LEU A 453 -16.01 -1.60 -10.07
C LEU A 453 -17.47 -1.80 -10.49
N ILE A 454 -18.38 -2.10 -9.55
CA ILE A 454 -19.81 -2.32 -9.83
C ILE A 454 -20.52 -1.03 -10.25
N LEU A 455 -20.26 0.10 -9.57
CA LEU A 455 -20.89 1.39 -9.90
C LEU A 455 -20.62 1.87 -11.33
N LYS A 456 -19.58 1.33 -12.00
CA LYS A 456 -19.29 1.62 -13.41
C LYS A 456 -20.04 0.72 -14.38
N GLU A 457 -20.42 -0.49 -14.01
CA GLU A 457 -21.22 -1.36 -14.89
C GLU A 457 -22.63 -0.79 -15.11
N GLU A 458 -23.21 -0.16 -14.07
CA GLU A 458 -24.51 0.49 -14.15
C GLU A 458 -24.46 1.79 -14.98
N ALA A 459 -23.35 2.53 -14.95
CA ALA A 459 -23.16 3.76 -15.71
C ALA A 459 -22.75 3.55 -17.19
N VAL A 460 -22.29 2.35 -17.55
CA VAL A 460 -21.98 1.96 -18.95
C VAL A 460 -23.16 1.24 -19.61
N SER A 461 -24.11 0.75 -18.80
CA SER A 461 -25.35 0.11 -19.26
C SER A 461 -26.56 1.06 -19.34
N ALA A 462 -26.37 2.33 -18.97
CA ALA A 462 -27.31 3.44 -19.11
C ALA A 462 -26.76 4.45 -20.12
#